data_AF-A0A819CGH8-F1
#
_entry.id   AF-A0A819CGH8-F1
#
_cell.length_a   1.000
_cell.length_b   1.000
_cell.length_c   1.000
_cell.angle_alpha   90.00
_cell.angle_beta   90.00
_cell.angle_gamma   90.00
#
_symmetry.space_group_name_H-M   'P 1'
#
loop_
_entity.id
_entity.type
_entity.pdbx_description
1 polymer ?
#
loop_
_entity_poly.entity_id
_entity_poly.type
_entity_poly.pdbx_seq_one_letter_code
_entity_poly.pdbx_strand_id
1 'polypeptide(L)'
;MIIMLNFFYFVFEKSPLQYFICVISHKWIASETQVAFSFCYLILAEKDPTSIELLDLQPLPVNPLRTSKYEDLYNFKFFIPIQPQVSNTLYNTDYIYYFQDEKLKENPEPKCDYVTSKEEFSEIVRQD
;
A
#
# COMPACT_ATOMS: atom_id res chain seq x y z
N MET A 1 -15.45 -25.88 23.92
CA MET A 1 -14.26 -25.06 23.65
C MET A 1 -14.04 -25.07 22.15
N ILE A 2 -14.18 -23.92 21.48
CA ILE A 2 -13.94 -23.79 20.04
C ILE A 2 -12.55 -23.17 19.90
N ILE A 3 -11.67 -23.80 19.14
CA ILE A 3 -10.34 -23.27 18.82
C ILE A 3 -10.39 -22.75 17.40
N MET A 4 -10.08 -21.47 17.21
CA MET A 4 -9.97 -20.86 15.88
C MET A 4 -8.50 -20.83 15.47
N LEU A 5 -8.18 -21.37 14.29
CA LEU A 5 -6.84 -21.38 13.72
C LEU A 5 -6.85 -20.58 12.42
N ASN A 6 -5.98 -19.57 12.35
CA ASN A 6 -5.77 -18.78 11.14
C ASN A 6 -4.40 -19.12 10.56
N PHE A 7 -4.37 -19.55 9.30
CA PHE A 7 -3.15 -19.87 8.57
C PHE A 7 -3.29 -19.47 7.11
N PHE A 8 -2.16 -19.13 6.49
CA PHE A 8 -2.08 -18.81 5.07
C PHE A 8 -1.45 -19.98 4.31
N TYR A 9 -1.92 -20.22 3.10
CA TYR A 9 -1.37 -21.21 2.19
C TYR A 9 -1.18 -20.58 0.82
N PHE A 10 -0.24 -21.11 0.04
CA PHE A 10 0.01 -20.64 -1.31
C PHE A 10 -0.92 -21.34 -2.30
N VAL A 11 -1.57 -20.55 -3.17
CA VAL A 11 -2.32 -21.04 -4.32
C VAL A 11 -1.52 -20.72 -5.57
N PHE A 12 -1.33 -21.71 -6.43
CA PHE A 12 -0.69 -21.52 -7.73
C PHE A 12 -1.74 -21.34 -8.83
N GLU A 13 -1.36 -20.65 -9.90
CA GLU A 13 -2.23 -20.38 -11.06
C GLU A 13 -2.72 -21.67 -11.74
N LYS A 14 -1.92 -22.74 -11.69
CA LYS A 14 -2.30 -24.11 -12.08
C LYS A 14 -2.58 -25.00 -10.86
N SER A 15 -3.35 -24.50 -9.89
CA SER A 15 -3.76 -25.30 -8.74
C SER A 15 -4.85 -26.30 -9.12
N PRO A 16 -4.89 -27.48 -8.48
CA PRO A 16 -6.00 -28.41 -8.62
C PRO A 16 -7.29 -27.79 -8.07
N LEU A 17 -8.46 -28.27 -8.51
CA LEU A 17 -9.78 -27.73 -8.17
C LEU A 17 -10.18 -27.88 -6.68
N GLN A 18 -9.38 -28.54 -5.85
CA GLN A 18 -9.67 -28.73 -4.43
C GLN A 18 -8.41 -29.02 -3.60
N TYR A 19 -8.39 -28.57 -2.35
CA TYR A 19 -7.43 -28.97 -1.30
C TYR A 19 -8.13 -29.72 -0.19
N PHE A 20 -7.37 -30.48 0.58
CA PHE A 20 -7.86 -31.19 1.75
C PHE A 20 -7.11 -30.70 2.99
N ILE A 21 -7.86 -30.30 4.00
CA ILE A 21 -7.33 -30.06 5.33
C ILE A 21 -7.57 -31.33 6.14
N CYS A 22 -6.49 -31.92 6.63
CA CYS A 22 -6.53 -33.11 7.45
C CYS A 22 -6.06 -32.77 8.88
N VAL A 23 -6.90 -33.11 9.86
CA VAL A 23 -6.59 -32.98 11.29
C VAL A 23 -6.48 -34.37 11.86
N ILE A 24 -5.28 -34.75 12.30
CA ILE A 24 -4.97 -36.08 12.84
C ILE A 24 -4.59 -35.95 14.31
N SER A 25 -5.16 -36.81 15.14
CA SER A 25 -4.72 -36.92 16.53
C SER A 25 -3.37 -37.61 16.62
N HIS A 26 -2.42 -37.00 17.34
CA HIS A 26 -1.14 -37.63 17.62
C HIS A 26 -1.24 -38.84 18.58
N LYS A 27 -2.34 -38.95 19.34
CA LYS A 27 -2.48 -39.96 20.42
C LYS A 27 -3.45 -41.08 20.12
N TRP A 28 -4.47 -40.83 19.29
CA TRP A 28 -5.57 -41.78 19.07
C TRP A 28 -5.51 -42.34 17.66
N ILE A 29 -5.53 -43.67 17.55
CA ILE A 29 -5.60 -44.38 16.26
C ILE A 29 -6.98 -44.15 15.64
N ALA A 30 -7.02 -43.95 14.33
CA ALA A 30 -8.24 -43.67 13.56
C ALA A 30 -8.99 -42.40 13.98
N SER A 31 -8.34 -41.49 14.71
CA SER A 31 -8.85 -40.15 15.01
C SER A 31 -8.29 -39.17 13.99
N GLU A 32 -8.92 -39.17 12.81
CA GLU A 32 -8.63 -38.27 11.70
C GLU A 32 -9.93 -37.59 11.24
N THR A 33 -9.85 -36.34 10.84
CA THR A 33 -10.95 -35.63 10.19
C THR A 33 -10.40 -34.90 8.98
N GLN A 34 -10.98 -35.18 7.82
CA GLN A 34 -10.60 -34.57 6.55
C GLN A 34 -11.75 -33.71 6.05
N VAL A 35 -11.42 -32.47 5.68
CA VAL A 35 -12.36 -31.51 5.08
C VAL A 35 -11.85 -31.12 3.70
N ALA A 36 -12.69 -31.28 2.69
CA ALA A 36 -12.39 -30.82 1.34
C ALA A 36 -12.74 -29.33 1.20
N PHE A 37 -11.82 -28.56 0.63
CA PHE A 37 -12.00 -27.17 0.26
C PHE A 37 -11.94 -27.05 -1.25
N SER A 38 -13.03 -26.60 -1.89
CA SER A 38 -13.12 -26.49 -3.35
C SER A 38 -12.74 -25.09 -3.83
N PHE A 39 -11.98 -25.04 -4.92
CA PHE A 39 -11.59 -23.83 -5.63
C PHE A 39 -12.45 -23.52 -6.85
N CYS A 40 -13.50 -24.30 -7.13
CA CYS A 40 -14.34 -24.10 -8.32
C CYS A 40 -14.95 -22.69 -8.44
N TYR A 41 -15.10 -22.00 -7.30
CA TYR A 41 -15.60 -20.63 -7.22
C TYR A 41 -14.58 -19.66 -6.61
N LEU A 42 -13.31 -20.05 -6.51
CA LEU A 42 -12.26 -19.15 -6.02
C LEU A 42 -11.95 -18.12 -7.11
N ILE A 43 -12.24 -16.86 -6.83
CA ILE A 43 -11.78 -15.73 -7.64
C ILE A 43 -10.45 -15.28 -7.03
N LEU A 44 -9.36 -15.49 -7.75
CA LEU A 44 -8.06 -14.98 -7.35
C LEU A 44 -8.03 -13.47 -7.59
N ALA A 45 -7.46 -12.72 -6.65
CA ALA A 45 -7.19 -11.31 -6.87
C ALA A 45 -6.31 -11.14 -8.12
N GLU A 46 -6.54 -10.04 -8.85
CA GLU A 46 -5.65 -9.69 -9.95
C GLU A 46 -4.23 -9.51 -9.41
N LYS A 47 -3.25 -9.87 -10.22
CA LYS A 47 -1.85 -9.61 -9.88
C LYS A 47 -1.70 -8.10 -9.73
N ASP A 48 -1.15 -7.66 -8.60
CA ASP A 48 -0.85 -6.25 -8.39
C ASP A 48 -0.02 -5.74 -9.58
N PRO A 49 -0.29 -4.53 -10.07
CA PRO A 49 0.52 -3.94 -11.11
C PRO A 49 1.97 -3.86 -10.62
N THR A 50 2.91 -4.09 -11.53
CA THR A 50 4.33 -3.96 -11.21
C THR A 50 4.57 -2.59 -10.59
N SER A 51 5.29 -2.56 -9.46
CA SER A 51 5.71 -1.31 -8.83
C SER A 51 6.43 -0.42 -9.84
N ILE A 52 6.16 0.88 -9.81
CA ILE A 52 6.84 1.84 -10.68
C ILE A 52 8.34 1.78 -10.39
N GLU A 53 9.13 1.55 -11.43
CA GLU A 53 10.59 1.53 -11.30
C GLU A 53 11.11 2.91 -10.92
N LEU A 54 12.12 2.93 -10.04
CA LEU A 54 12.82 4.15 -9.70
C LEU A 54 13.74 4.53 -10.87
N LEU A 55 13.46 5.67 -11.48
CA LEU A 55 14.25 6.20 -12.57
C LEU A 55 15.58 6.73 -12.03
N ASP A 56 16.68 6.42 -12.71
CA ASP A 56 18.01 6.96 -12.39
C ASP A 56 18.10 8.42 -12.88
N LEU A 57 17.43 9.30 -12.14
CA LEU A 57 17.41 10.73 -12.40
C LEU A 57 18.63 11.40 -11.79
N GLN A 58 19.12 12.44 -12.47
CA GLN A 58 20.13 13.32 -11.87
C GLN A 58 19.57 13.93 -10.58
N PRO A 59 20.37 13.99 -9.50
CA PRO A 59 19.92 14.49 -8.21
C PRO A 59 19.43 15.93 -8.37
N LEU A 60 18.15 16.14 -8.09
CA LEU A 60 17.54 17.46 -8.22
C LEU A 60 18.00 18.33 -7.03
N PRO A 61 18.62 19.50 -7.27
CA PRO A 61 18.90 20.44 -6.20
C PRO A 61 17.60 21.00 -5.61
N VAL A 62 17.67 21.73 -4.49
CA VAL A 62 16.51 22.40 -3.87
C VAL A 62 16.09 23.71 -4.58
N ASN A 63 17.00 24.29 -5.36
CA ASN A 63 16.81 25.52 -6.16
C ASN A 63 15.80 25.51 -7.35
N PRO A 64 15.21 24.39 -7.84
CA PRO A 64 14.28 24.43 -8.96
C PRO A 64 12.88 24.91 -8.57
N LEU A 65 12.60 25.23 -7.29
CA LEU A 65 11.27 25.61 -6.81
C LEU A 65 10.81 27.03 -7.20
N ARG A 66 11.59 27.75 -8.02
CA ARG A 66 11.29 29.09 -8.61
C ARG A 66 10.92 30.20 -7.62
N THR A 67 10.93 29.93 -6.30
CA THR A 67 10.52 30.86 -5.25
C THR A 67 11.44 30.70 -4.05
N SER A 68 12.19 31.75 -3.72
CA SER A 68 13.15 31.78 -2.60
C SER A 68 12.54 31.35 -1.26
N LYS A 69 11.25 31.65 -1.01
CA LYS A 69 10.57 31.30 0.25
C LYS A 69 10.38 29.79 0.47
N TYR A 70 10.31 29.00 -0.61
CA TYR A 70 10.17 27.55 -0.51
C TYR A 70 11.53 26.85 -0.38
N GLU A 71 12.60 27.48 -0.87
CA GLU A 71 13.95 26.96 -0.73
C GLU A 71 14.42 27.02 0.73
N ASP A 72 14.03 28.06 1.47
CA ASP A 72 14.36 28.26 2.89
C ASP A 72 13.76 27.19 3.82
N LEU A 73 12.75 26.44 3.37
CA LEU A 73 12.10 25.37 4.14
C LEU A 73 12.93 24.07 4.19
N TYR A 74 13.91 23.91 3.30
CA TYR A 74 14.68 22.68 3.16
C TYR A 74 16.13 22.87 3.62
N ASN A 75 16.57 22.06 4.59
CA ASN A 75 17.94 22.09 5.13
C ASN A 75 18.92 21.14 4.41
N PHE A 76 18.61 20.70 3.19
CA PHE A 76 19.43 19.75 2.44
C PHE A 76 19.70 20.25 1.02
N LYS A 77 20.75 19.73 0.37
CA LYS A 77 21.20 20.22 -0.95
C LYS A 77 20.52 19.52 -2.12
N PHE A 78 20.18 18.24 -1.98
CA PHE A 78 19.60 17.42 -3.05
C PHE A 78 18.43 16.60 -2.51
N PHE A 79 17.41 16.45 -3.35
CA PHE A 79 16.26 15.60 -3.05
C PHE A 79 16.61 14.10 -3.19
N ILE A 80 15.87 13.26 -2.44
CA ILE A 80 15.96 11.79 -2.49
C ILE A 80 15.36 11.30 -3.82
N PRO A 81 15.88 10.28 -4.51
CA PRO A 81 15.47 9.88 -5.87
C PRO A 81 13.95 9.77 -6.16
N ILE A 82 13.12 9.38 -5.19
CA ILE A 82 11.66 9.34 -5.35
C ILE A 82 11.06 10.75 -5.55
N GLN A 83 11.61 11.76 -4.88
CA GLN A 83 11.09 13.13 -4.85
C GLN A 83 11.25 13.83 -6.22
N PRO A 84 12.41 13.82 -6.90
CA PRO A 84 12.53 14.31 -8.28
C PRO A 84 11.59 13.59 -9.26
N GLN A 85 11.41 12.28 -9.09
CA GLN A 85 10.56 11.47 -9.98
C GLN A 85 9.09 11.88 -9.92
N VAL A 86 8.58 12.30 -8.76
CA VAL A 86 7.21 12.79 -8.61
C VAL A 86 7.07 14.31 -8.72
N SER A 87 8.15 15.06 -8.48
CA SER A 87 8.14 16.53 -8.40
C SER A 87 7.64 17.19 -9.69
N ASN A 88 8.13 16.77 -10.86
CA ASN A 88 7.72 17.38 -12.13
C ASN A 88 6.20 17.27 -12.35
N THR A 89 5.62 16.14 -11.99
CA THR A 89 4.19 15.90 -12.17
C THR A 89 3.37 16.59 -11.08
N LEU A 90 3.80 16.55 -9.82
CA LEU A 90 3.09 17.22 -8.72
C LEU A 90 3.11 18.76 -8.82
N TYR A 91 4.20 19.36 -9.33
CA TYR A 91 4.32 20.82 -9.43
C TYR A 91 3.80 21.40 -10.76
N ASN A 92 3.91 20.67 -11.86
CA ASN A 92 3.56 21.20 -13.19
C ASN A 92 2.21 20.69 -13.71
N THR A 93 1.49 19.85 -12.95
CA THR A 93 0.18 19.33 -13.36
C THR A 93 -0.84 19.37 -12.23
N ASP A 94 -2.11 19.63 -12.56
CA ASP A 94 -3.23 19.64 -11.61
C ASP A 94 -3.89 18.25 -11.47
N TYR A 95 -3.18 17.16 -11.78
CA TYR A 95 -3.75 15.82 -11.71
C TYR A 95 -3.91 15.35 -10.25
N ILE A 96 -5.07 14.77 -9.94
CA ILE A 96 -5.34 14.11 -8.66
C ILE A 96 -4.65 12.75 -8.67
N TYR A 97 -3.63 12.59 -7.82
CA TYR A 97 -3.01 11.29 -7.58
C TYR A 97 -3.80 10.54 -6.52
N TYR A 98 -4.35 9.39 -6.92
CA TYR A 98 -5.06 8.50 -6.01
C TYR A 98 -4.05 7.78 -5.11
N PHE A 99 -3.84 8.29 -3.90
CA PHE A 99 -3.69 7.40 -2.76
C PHE A 99 -5.10 7.12 -2.28
N GLN A 100 -5.48 5.85 -2.31
CA GLN A 100 -6.86 5.37 -2.22
C GLN A 100 -7.54 5.83 -0.93
N ASP A 101 -8.18 6.99 -0.96
CA ASP A 101 -9.08 7.47 0.08
C ASP A 101 -10.27 8.18 -0.57
N GLU A 102 -11.45 7.56 -0.49
CA GLU A 102 -12.68 8.00 -1.15
C GLU A 102 -13.30 9.26 -0.50
N LYS A 103 -12.77 9.69 0.65
CA LYS A 103 -13.35 10.76 1.48
C LYS A 103 -13.12 12.19 0.98
N LEU A 104 -12.25 12.42 0.00
CA LEU A 104 -11.83 13.78 -0.39
C LEU A 104 -12.66 14.41 -1.52
N LYS A 105 -13.73 13.75 -2.01
CA LYS A 105 -14.52 14.24 -3.16
C LYS A 105 -15.56 15.33 -2.85
N GLU A 106 -15.72 15.77 -1.60
CA GLU A 106 -16.92 16.50 -1.17
C GLU A 106 -16.78 18.01 -0.90
N ASN A 107 -15.63 18.66 -1.14
CA ASN A 107 -15.47 20.09 -0.79
C ASN A 107 -15.00 21.00 -1.96
N PRO A 108 -15.73 22.07 -2.31
CA PRO A 108 -15.40 22.96 -3.43
C PRO A 108 -14.50 24.17 -3.08
N GLU A 109 -14.01 24.32 -1.85
CA GLU A 109 -13.00 25.34 -1.50
C GLU A 109 -11.58 24.79 -1.71
N PRO A 110 -10.58 25.64 -2.10
CA PRO A 110 -9.19 25.21 -2.22
C PRO A 110 -8.59 25.01 -0.82
N LYS A 111 -8.99 23.92 -0.16
CA LYS A 111 -8.55 23.52 1.16
C LYS A 111 -7.75 22.22 1.02
N CYS A 112 -6.48 22.28 1.42
CA CYS A 112 -5.64 21.08 1.49
C CYS A 112 -5.92 20.40 2.85
N ASP A 113 -6.74 19.35 2.84
CA ASP A 113 -6.98 18.54 4.02
C ASP A 113 -6.00 17.35 4.04
N TYR A 114 -5.08 17.35 5.01
CA TYR A 114 -4.16 16.24 5.23
C TYR A 114 -4.82 15.18 6.12
N VAL A 115 -4.97 13.96 5.59
CA VAL A 115 -5.59 12.83 6.30
C VAL A 115 -4.54 11.78 6.62
N THR A 116 -4.57 11.29 7.87
CA THR A 116 -3.71 10.19 8.32
C THR A 116 -4.54 9.19 9.12
N SER A 117 -4.13 7.92 9.07
CA SER A 117 -4.85 6.81 9.72
C SER A 117 -4.70 6.80 11.24
N LYS A 118 -3.68 7.48 11.79
CA LYS A 118 -3.43 7.56 13.23
C LYS A 118 -3.30 9.00 13.72
N GLU A 119 -3.89 9.26 14.88
CA GLU A 119 -3.90 10.59 15.50
C GLU A 119 -2.50 11.08 15.87
N GLU A 120 -1.62 10.20 16.35
CA GLU A 120 -0.21 10.52 16.67
C GLU A 120 0.53 11.17 15.49
N PHE A 121 0.31 10.68 14.26
CA PHE A 121 0.91 11.27 13.07
C PHE A 121 0.28 12.62 12.71
N SER A 122 -0.99 12.82 13.03
CA SER A 122 -1.67 14.09 12.81
C SER A 122 -1.14 15.18 13.74
N GLU A 123 -0.75 14.80 14.96
CA GLU A 123 -0.17 15.73 15.93
C GLU A 123 1.23 16.16 15.50
N ILE A 124 2.05 15.23 14.99
CA ILE A 124 3.38 15.55 14.46
C ILE A 124 3.27 16.55 13.30
N VAL A 125 2.36 16.33 12.35
CA VAL A 125 2.19 17.21 11.19
C VAL A 125 1.61 18.58 11.55
N ARG A 126 0.88 18.68 12.67
CA ARG A 126 0.33 19.97 13.16
C ARG A 126 1.33 20.78 14.00
N GLN A 127 2.45 20.19 14.41
CA GLN A 127 3.42 20.84 15.30
C GLN A 127 4.45 21.71 14.56
N ASP A 128 4.47 21.68 13.23
CA ASP A 128 5.24 22.60 12.35
C ASP A 128 4.35 23.74 11.82
#